data_AF-A0A8S1HA04-F1
#
_entry.id   AF-A0A8S1HA04-F1
#
_cell.length_a   1.000
_cell.length_b   1.000
_cell.length_c   1.000
_cell.angle_alpha   90.00
_cell.angle_beta   90.00
_cell.angle_gamma   90.00
#
_symmetry.space_group_name_H-M   'P 1'
#
loop_
_entity.id
_entity.type
_entity.pdbx_description
1 polymer ?
#
loop_
_entity_poly.entity_id
_entity_poly.type
_entity_poly.pdbx_seq_one_letter_code
_entity_poly.pdbx_strand_id
1 'polypeptide(L)'
;MRPSFNVGSDHRIVRAKIRLNRKVMKRNLHQPPRPKRPTYDATTLERNIYDYPWRSHEDPTEDYKLLCEGLLKCAEPATRPSSTLPPRLDQRAKDLLKKRGEIKRDPSSTHLDQLLIDKACRMAVEESLRNRRKQALLQAAEKRQSIRKKKFELTNLHSVMTGLKDANGQLKTSRRDMENITVDFYTELFKSNTTVARTLSPTPEDEPAILAEEVVYAIRKLKIGTSAGPDNITTELLKSGGDALNNLLAKHFSTYLKEASIPVQWKISKTILIPKKGDVSDLNNFRPISLLSVVYKLFTKVILNRLEKKLDDFQPASQARFRRNFCCMDHIHTLTQVVERHREYKLPLAIAFVDYKKAFDSVEVNAIRNSLVSAGIATKYVDLISDCNEGTSTTIRQEAHNSHWKRSTARRHHLSETILHSLGRRDAGININGKVLTNLRFADDIVIFANNTADLSTMLNDLNDVGKKIGLTMNQKKTQWMCNSFCDNGPVTLEGDNLQKVDSYVYLGREVNMLNER
;
A
#
# COMPACT_ATOMS: atom_id res chain seq x y z
N MET A 1 26.07 4.30 -11.61
CA MET A 1 27.53 4.42 -11.40
C MET A 1 28.11 5.33 -12.47
N ARG A 2 28.49 6.57 -12.11
CA ARG A 2 29.72 7.10 -12.72
C ARG A 2 30.87 6.37 -12.02
N PRO A 3 31.82 5.78 -12.75
CA PRO A 3 32.96 5.14 -12.09
C PRO A 3 33.75 6.22 -11.33
N SER A 4 33.92 6.06 -10.02
CA SER A 4 34.92 6.83 -9.27
C SER A 4 36.27 6.15 -9.48
N PHE A 5 37.22 6.87 -10.06
CA PHE A 5 38.58 6.39 -10.30
C PHE A 5 39.48 7.10 -9.28
N ASN A 6 40.01 6.37 -8.29
CA ASN A 6 41.04 6.88 -7.40
C ASN A 6 42.35 6.21 -7.80
N VAL A 7 43.32 6.99 -8.30
CA VAL A 7 44.57 6.44 -8.88
C VAL A 7 45.75 6.58 -7.93
N GLY A 8 45.55 7.12 -6.72
CA GLY A 8 46.59 7.19 -5.68
C GLY A 8 47.93 7.75 -6.19
N SER A 9 47.91 8.68 -7.16
CA SER A 9 49.12 9.19 -7.79
C SER A 9 49.05 10.70 -7.86
N ASP A 10 50.08 11.32 -7.30
CA ASP A 10 50.30 12.75 -7.13
C ASP A 10 51.01 13.37 -8.34
N HIS A 11 51.59 12.59 -9.27
CA HIS A 11 52.43 13.16 -10.33
C HIS A 11 52.37 12.50 -11.74
N ARG A 12 51.29 11.81 -12.13
CA ARG A 12 51.13 11.36 -13.54
C ARG A 12 49.74 11.63 -14.12
N ILE A 13 49.70 12.16 -15.36
CA ILE A 13 48.45 12.37 -16.12
C ILE A 13 47.91 11.01 -16.55
N VAL A 14 46.76 10.62 -15.99
CA VAL A 14 46.06 9.38 -16.36
C VAL A 14 44.97 9.71 -17.38
N ARG A 15 45.08 9.16 -18.60
CA ARG A 15 44.06 9.33 -19.64
C ARG A 15 43.10 8.13 -19.65
N ALA A 16 41.88 8.33 -19.18
CA ALA A 16 40.83 7.32 -19.25
C ALA A 16 39.88 7.58 -20.44
N LYS A 17 39.55 6.53 -21.21
CA LYS A 17 38.53 6.59 -22.28
C LYS A 17 37.26 5.89 -21.82
N ILE A 18 36.27 6.66 -21.38
CA ILE A 18 34.97 6.13 -20.96
C ILE A 18 34.11 5.87 -22.20
N ARG A 19 33.84 4.60 -22.51
CA ARG A 19 32.88 4.21 -23.57
C ARG A 19 31.52 3.89 -22.96
N LEU A 20 30.57 4.80 -23.08
CA LEU A 20 29.19 4.59 -22.65
C LEU A 20 28.40 3.80 -23.69
N ASN A 21 28.19 2.50 -23.45
CA ASN A 21 27.39 1.67 -24.35
C ASN A 21 25.89 1.83 -24.04
N ARG A 22 25.22 2.74 -24.76
CA ARG A 22 23.77 2.96 -24.63
C ARG A 22 22.94 1.69 -24.87
N LYS A 23 23.41 0.74 -25.68
CA LYS A 23 22.69 -0.53 -25.92
C LYS A 23 22.72 -1.42 -24.68
N VAL A 24 23.86 -1.52 -23.99
CA VAL A 24 23.99 -2.26 -22.73
C VAL A 24 23.16 -1.60 -21.63
N MET A 25 23.21 -0.27 -21.52
CA MET A 25 22.38 0.45 -20.55
C MET A 25 20.88 0.25 -20.80
N LYS A 26 20.42 0.33 -22.06
CA LYS A 26 19.03 0.02 -22.43
C LYS A 26 18.66 -1.44 -22.16
N ARG A 27 19.58 -2.39 -22.37
CA ARG A 27 19.37 -3.81 -22.07
C ARG A 27 19.16 -4.03 -20.57
N ASN A 28 19.99 -3.41 -19.74
CA ASN A 28 19.92 -3.53 -18.28
C ASN A 28 18.68 -2.85 -17.69
N LEU A 29 18.11 -1.85 -18.39
CA LEU A 29 16.83 -1.23 -18.03
C LEU A 29 15.62 -2.03 -18.54
N HIS A 30 15.79 -3.02 -19.42
CA HIS A 30 14.66 -3.77 -19.95
C HIS A 30 14.14 -4.76 -18.91
N GLN A 31 12.84 -4.71 -18.61
CA GLN A 31 12.24 -5.70 -17.71
C GLN A 31 12.18 -7.06 -18.42
N PRO A 32 12.60 -8.17 -17.78
CA PRO A 32 12.34 -9.50 -18.30
C PRO A 32 10.82 -9.73 -18.41
N PRO A 33 10.37 -10.67 -19.27
CA PRO A 33 8.98 -11.09 -19.28
C PRO A 33 8.58 -11.50 -17.86
N ARG A 34 7.40 -11.07 -17.41
CA ARG A 34 6.90 -11.49 -16.10
C ARG A 34 6.78 -13.03 -16.10
N PRO A 35 7.25 -13.71 -15.04
CA PRO A 35 7.11 -15.15 -14.96
C PRO A 35 5.64 -15.54 -15.10
N LYS A 36 5.39 -16.63 -15.82
CA LYS A 36 4.05 -17.21 -15.94
C LYS A 36 3.58 -17.63 -14.56
N ARG A 37 2.34 -17.28 -14.22
CA ARG A 37 1.75 -17.68 -12.94
C ARG A 37 1.28 -19.13 -13.06
N PRO A 38 1.57 -19.99 -12.07
CA PRO A 38 1.06 -21.35 -12.09
C PRO A 38 -0.48 -21.31 -12.05
N THR A 39 -1.09 -22.19 -12.82
CA THR A 39 -2.51 -22.54 -12.72
C THR A 39 -2.59 -23.96 -12.18
N TYR A 40 -3.56 -24.27 -11.33
CA TYR A 40 -3.66 -25.58 -10.69
C TYR A 40 -4.85 -26.34 -11.23
N ASP A 41 -4.69 -27.66 -11.38
CA ASP A 41 -5.83 -28.55 -11.58
C ASP A 41 -6.55 -28.77 -10.25
N ALA A 42 -7.77 -28.24 -10.11
CA ALA A 42 -8.47 -28.22 -8.83
C ALA A 42 -8.75 -29.63 -8.29
N THR A 43 -9.19 -30.56 -9.13
CA THR A 43 -9.52 -31.93 -8.72
C THR A 43 -8.28 -32.69 -8.26
N THR A 44 -7.18 -32.58 -9.01
CA THR A 44 -5.91 -33.22 -8.65
C THR A 44 -5.33 -32.60 -7.38
N LEU A 45 -5.39 -31.27 -7.24
CA LEU A 45 -4.89 -30.57 -6.05
C LEU A 45 -5.69 -30.96 -4.80
N GLU A 46 -7.01 -30.94 -4.87
CA GLU A 46 -7.89 -31.29 -3.75
C GLU A 46 -7.66 -32.74 -3.30
N ARG A 47 -7.56 -33.69 -4.24
CA ARG A 47 -7.23 -35.09 -3.93
C ARG A 47 -5.86 -35.20 -3.24
N ASN A 48 -4.84 -34.53 -3.78
CA ASN A 48 -3.51 -34.57 -3.19
C ASN A 48 -3.48 -34.00 -1.77
N ILE A 49 -4.25 -32.92 -1.52
CA ILE A 49 -4.37 -32.33 -0.18
C ILE A 49 -5.11 -33.28 0.76
N TYR A 50 -6.17 -33.94 0.31
CA TYR A 50 -6.93 -34.89 1.10
C TYR A 50 -6.07 -36.11 1.52
N ASP A 51 -5.29 -36.65 0.59
CA ASP A 51 -4.45 -37.84 0.82
C ASP A 51 -3.15 -37.52 1.58
N TYR A 52 -2.81 -36.24 1.75
CA TYR A 52 -1.56 -35.85 2.40
C TYR A 52 -1.60 -36.08 3.93
N PRO A 53 -0.57 -36.70 4.53
CA PRO A 53 -0.53 -36.97 5.98
C PRO A 53 -0.19 -35.70 6.77
N TRP A 54 -1.17 -34.82 6.98
CA TRP A 54 -1.01 -33.58 7.72
C TRP A 54 -0.62 -33.82 9.17
N ARG A 55 0.38 -33.06 9.63
CA ARG A 55 0.80 -33.02 11.03
C ARG A 55 0.53 -31.63 11.58
N SER A 56 0.14 -31.55 12.84
CA SER A 56 0.02 -30.30 13.57
C SER A 56 1.13 -30.20 14.62
N HIS A 57 1.54 -28.99 14.94
CA HIS A 57 2.52 -28.71 15.98
C HIS A 57 1.97 -27.66 16.96
N GLU A 58 2.40 -27.69 18.22
CA GLU A 58 1.92 -26.74 19.24
C GLU A 58 2.43 -25.31 18.97
N ASP A 59 3.73 -25.18 18.67
CA ASP A 59 4.29 -23.89 18.23
C ASP A 59 3.74 -23.48 16.85
N PRO A 60 3.07 -22.31 16.73
CA PRO A 60 2.51 -21.83 15.48
C PRO A 60 3.54 -21.68 14.35
N THR A 61 4.79 -21.38 14.68
CA THR A 61 5.86 -21.16 13.68
C THR A 61 6.26 -22.45 12.99
N GLU A 62 6.51 -23.52 13.74
CA GLU A 62 6.79 -24.85 13.17
C GLU A 62 5.54 -25.47 12.52
N ASP A 63 4.37 -25.28 13.11
CA ASP A 63 3.10 -25.75 12.53
C ASP A 63 2.84 -25.15 11.13
N TYR A 64 3.00 -23.83 10.99
CA TYR A 64 2.84 -23.16 9.71
C TYR A 64 3.89 -23.54 8.67
N LYS A 65 5.12 -23.84 9.12
CA LYS A 65 6.18 -24.32 8.24
C LYS A 65 5.82 -25.67 7.64
N LEU A 66 5.36 -26.62 8.46
CA LEU A 66 4.89 -27.93 8.00
C LEU A 66 3.69 -27.80 7.05
N LEU A 67 2.76 -26.89 7.36
CA LEU A 67 1.63 -26.56 6.48
C LEU A 67 2.11 -26.07 5.11
N CYS A 68 3.05 -25.11 5.07
CA CYS A 68 3.58 -24.59 3.80
C CYS A 68 4.28 -25.66 2.97
N GLU A 69 5.14 -26.47 3.61
CA GLU A 69 5.87 -27.55 2.95
C GLU A 69 4.91 -28.59 2.36
N GLY A 70 3.88 -28.98 3.12
CA GLY A 70 2.86 -29.92 2.64
C GLY A 70 2.05 -29.36 1.48
N LEU A 71 1.61 -28.10 1.57
CA LEU A 71 0.83 -27.44 0.50
C LEU A 71 1.62 -27.33 -0.80
N LEU A 72 2.90 -26.97 -0.73
CA LEU A 72 3.74 -26.86 -1.91
C LEU A 72 4.00 -28.24 -2.55
N LYS A 73 4.22 -29.29 -1.74
CA LYS A 73 4.34 -30.68 -2.24
C LYS A 73 3.07 -31.16 -2.94
N CYS A 74 1.89 -30.83 -2.39
CA CYS A 74 0.61 -31.19 -3.02
C CYS A 74 0.37 -30.42 -4.33
N ALA A 75 0.85 -29.18 -4.39
CA ALA A 75 0.63 -28.27 -5.52
C ALA A 75 1.55 -28.51 -6.72
N GLU A 76 2.77 -29.00 -6.50
CA GLU A 76 3.73 -29.30 -7.56
C GLU A 76 3.16 -30.21 -8.66
N PRO A 77 2.63 -31.43 -8.37
CA PRO A 77 2.06 -32.32 -9.38
C PRO A 77 0.76 -31.79 -10.01
N ALA A 78 0.03 -30.90 -9.32
CA ALA A 78 -1.19 -30.29 -9.84
C ALA A 78 -0.94 -29.05 -10.71
N THR A 79 0.32 -28.62 -10.85
CA THR A 79 0.65 -27.38 -11.58
C THR A 79 0.56 -27.58 -13.09
N ARG A 80 -0.29 -26.77 -13.73
CA ARG A 80 -0.44 -26.70 -15.18
C ARG A 80 0.39 -25.54 -15.77
N PRO A 81 0.98 -25.72 -16.96
CA PRO A 81 1.64 -24.63 -17.67
C PRO A 81 0.63 -23.55 -18.04
N SER A 82 0.90 -22.31 -17.62
CA SER A 82 0.02 -21.16 -17.89
C SER A 82 -0.23 -20.96 -19.39
N SER A 83 -1.51 -20.76 -19.75
CA SER A 83 -1.97 -20.44 -21.10
C SER A 83 -1.11 -19.35 -21.74
N THR A 84 -0.74 -19.53 -23.00
CA THR A 84 0.10 -18.60 -23.76
C THR A 84 -0.48 -17.19 -23.73
N LEU A 85 0.27 -16.24 -23.16
CA LEU A 85 -0.03 -14.83 -23.35
C LEU A 85 -0.12 -14.52 -24.84
N PRO A 86 -1.03 -13.63 -25.28
CA PRO A 86 -1.07 -13.20 -26.66
C PRO A 86 0.31 -12.71 -27.10
N PRO A 87 0.75 -13.06 -28.32
CA PRO A 87 2.12 -12.84 -28.78
C PRO A 87 2.52 -11.38 -28.66
N ARG A 88 3.77 -11.14 -28.24
CA ARG A 88 4.27 -9.77 -27.98
C ARG A 88 4.35 -8.92 -29.25
N LEU A 89 4.55 -9.57 -30.39
CA LEU A 89 4.66 -8.98 -31.73
C LEU A 89 3.63 -9.66 -32.64
N ASP A 90 3.10 -8.89 -33.57
CA ASP A 90 2.27 -9.39 -34.66
C ASP A 90 3.08 -10.23 -35.66
N GLN A 91 2.35 -10.88 -36.57
CA GLN A 91 2.95 -11.79 -37.54
C GLN A 91 3.90 -11.06 -38.49
N ARG A 92 3.51 -9.87 -38.99
CA ARG A 92 4.34 -9.03 -39.87
C ARG A 92 5.71 -8.72 -39.26
N ALA A 93 5.76 -8.31 -37.99
CA ALA A 93 7.02 -8.03 -37.31
C ALA A 93 7.87 -9.29 -37.11
N LYS A 94 7.25 -10.45 -36.84
CA LYS A 94 7.95 -11.74 -36.74
C LYS A 94 8.56 -12.15 -38.08
N ASP A 95 7.80 -12.03 -39.16
CA ASP A 95 8.24 -12.42 -40.50
C ASP A 95 9.43 -11.55 -40.96
N LEU A 96 9.38 -10.24 -40.71
CA LEU A 96 10.50 -9.34 -40.99
C LEU A 96 11.74 -9.65 -40.14
N LEU A 97 11.57 -10.01 -38.87
CA LEU A 97 12.69 -10.44 -38.02
C LEU A 97 13.32 -11.75 -38.50
N LYS A 98 12.52 -12.67 -39.04
CA LYS A 98 12.99 -13.91 -39.67
C LYS A 98 13.78 -13.60 -40.94
N LYS A 99 13.22 -12.78 -41.85
CA LYS A 99 13.90 -12.29 -43.06
C LYS A 99 15.22 -11.60 -42.77
N ARG A 100 15.29 -10.81 -41.69
CA ARG A 100 16.57 -10.22 -41.24
C ARG A 100 17.61 -11.27 -40.86
N GLY A 101 17.17 -12.36 -40.21
CA GLY A 101 18.05 -13.47 -39.88
C GLY A 101 18.58 -14.18 -41.13
N GLU A 102 17.75 -14.32 -42.15
CA GLU A 102 18.11 -14.89 -43.46
C GLU A 102 19.11 -14.00 -44.20
N ILE A 103 18.82 -12.70 -44.36
CA ILE A 103 19.71 -11.72 -45.03
C ILE A 103 21.06 -11.61 -44.33
N LYS A 104 21.11 -11.71 -42.99
CA LYS A 104 22.40 -11.66 -42.25
C LYS A 104 23.27 -12.90 -42.43
N ARG A 105 22.69 -14.03 -42.83
CA ARG A 105 23.42 -15.28 -43.08
C ARG A 105 23.80 -15.42 -44.55
N ASP A 106 23.18 -14.63 -45.43
CA ASP A 106 23.45 -14.64 -46.86
C ASP A 106 24.77 -13.89 -47.18
N PRO A 107 25.79 -14.58 -47.71
CA PRO A 107 27.07 -13.98 -48.10
C PRO A 107 26.95 -13.00 -49.27
N SER A 108 25.88 -13.10 -50.07
CA SER A 108 25.63 -12.23 -51.23
C SER A 108 24.86 -10.95 -50.90
N SER A 109 24.41 -10.79 -49.66
CA SER A 109 23.62 -9.63 -49.22
C SER A 109 24.44 -8.33 -49.28
N THR A 110 23.91 -7.30 -49.93
CA THR A 110 24.58 -6.00 -49.94
C THR A 110 24.40 -5.25 -48.62
N HIS A 111 25.30 -4.31 -48.34
CA HIS A 111 25.17 -3.41 -47.19
C HIS A 111 23.82 -2.65 -47.19
N LEU A 112 23.31 -2.31 -48.38
CA LEU A 112 22.01 -1.64 -48.53
C LEU A 112 20.85 -2.55 -48.12
N ASP A 113 20.87 -3.83 -48.49
CA ASP A 113 19.85 -4.82 -48.10
C ASP A 113 19.77 -4.97 -46.58
N GLN A 114 20.94 -5.01 -45.93
CA GLN A 114 21.05 -5.09 -44.48
C GLN A 114 20.46 -3.84 -43.78
N LEU A 115 20.72 -2.64 -44.33
CA LEU A 115 20.16 -1.39 -43.81
C LEU A 115 18.64 -1.29 -44.00
N LEU A 116 18.14 -1.70 -45.16
CA LEU A 116 16.71 -1.68 -45.50
C LEU A 116 15.93 -2.63 -44.59
N ILE A 117 16.40 -3.87 -44.40
CA ILE A 117 15.72 -4.83 -43.52
C ILE A 117 15.81 -4.40 -42.04
N ASP A 118 16.93 -3.79 -41.61
CA ASP A 118 17.05 -3.24 -40.26
C ASP A 118 16.10 -2.05 -40.03
N LYS A 119 15.86 -1.21 -41.04
CA LYS A 119 14.85 -0.14 -40.97
C LYS A 119 13.43 -0.71 -40.94
N ALA A 120 13.11 -1.65 -41.83
CA ALA A 120 11.80 -2.31 -41.90
C ALA A 120 11.46 -3.05 -40.59
N CYS A 121 12.42 -3.80 -40.02
CA CYS A 121 12.25 -4.46 -38.73
C CYS A 121 11.97 -3.47 -37.60
N ARG A 122 12.71 -2.35 -37.54
CA ARG A 122 12.49 -1.33 -36.51
C ARG A 122 11.09 -0.74 -36.58
N MET A 123 10.65 -0.34 -37.78
CA MET A 123 9.32 0.22 -37.99
C MET A 123 8.22 -0.78 -37.64
N ALA A 124 8.33 -2.03 -38.11
CA ALA A 124 7.33 -3.06 -37.84
C ALA A 124 7.25 -3.44 -36.34
N VAL A 125 8.39 -3.55 -35.65
CA VAL A 125 8.40 -3.80 -34.20
C VAL A 125 7.79 -2.62 -33.43
N GLU A 126 8.10 -1.38 -33.81
CA GLU A 126 7.55 -0.19 -33.17
C GLU A 126 6.03 -0.08 -33.37
N GLU A 127 5.57 -0.26 -34.61
CA GLU A 127 4.14 -0.27 -34.97
C GLU A 127 3.39 -1.38 -34.22
N SER A 128 3.93 -2.59 -34.21
CA SER A 128 3.34 -3.73 -33.50
C SER A 128 3.18 -3.47 -32.00
N LEU A 129 4.23 -2.94 -31.36
CA LEU A 129 4.19 -2.59 -29.93
C LEU A 129 3.22 -1.43 -29.66
N ARG A 130 3.11 -0.46 -30.58
CA ARG A 130 2.15 0.66 -30.48
C ARG A 130 0.71 0.17 -30.58
N ASN A 131 0.41 -0.68 -31.56
CA ASN A 131 -0.92 -1.26 -31.76
C ASN A 131 -1.33 -2.14 -30.58
N ARG A 132 -0.42 -2.98 -30.08
CA ARG A 132 -0.64 -3.77 -28.87
C ARG A 132 -0.95 -2.90 -27.65
N ARG A 133 -0.22 -1.80 -27.46
CA ARG A 133 -0.50 -0.84 -26.37
C ARG A 133 -1.89 -0.21 -26.54
N LYS A 134 -2.24 0.25 -27.74
CA LYS A 134 -3.55 0.84 -28.03
C LYS A 134 -4.68 -0.14 -27.71
N GLN A 135 -4.62 -1.36 -28.24
CA GLN A 135 -5.61 -2.40 -27.98
C GLN A 135 -5.73 -2.75 -26.50
N ALA A 136 -4.60 -2.92 -25.81
CA ALA A 136 -4.60 -3.25 -24.39
C ALA A 136 -5.20 -2.12 -23.51
N LEU A 137 -5.03 -0.86 -23.90
CA LEU A 137 -5.64 0.29 -23.21
C LEU A 137 -7.13 0.41 -23.52
N LEU A 138 -7.55 0.19 -24.78
CA LEU A 138 -8.96 0.17 -25.17
C LEU A 138 -9.73 -0.94 -24.43
N GLN A 139 -9.21 -2.17 -24.42
CA GLN A 139 -9.80 -3.27 -23.66
C GLN A 139 -9.90 -2.97 -22.15
N ALA A 140 -8.90 -2.28 -21.59
CA ALA A 140 -8.96 -1.87 -20.19
C ALA A 140 -10.06 -0.83 -19.96
N ALA A 141 -10.24 0.12 -20.88
CA ALA A 141 -11.31 1.11 -20.80
C ALA A 141 -12.70 0.47 -20.93
N GLU A 142 -12.89 -0.42 -21.90
CA GLU A 142 -14.14 -1.19 -22.11
C GLU A 142 -14.51 -2.00 -20.86
N LYS A 143 -13.53 -2.63 -20.22
CA LYS A 143 -13.71 -3.39 -18.97
C LYS A 143 -13.79 -2.51 -17.72
N ARG A 144 -13.86 -1.18 -17.86
CA ARG A 144 -13.85 -0.20 -16.75
C ARG A 144 -12.68 -0.41 -15.76
N GLN A 145 -11.55 -0.87 -16.27
CA GLN A 145 -10.32 -1.09 -15.51
C GLN A 145 -9.43 0.17 -15.52
N SER A 146 -8.54 0.29 -14.54
CA SER A 146 -7.61 1.42 -14.46
C SER A 146 -6.67 1.48 -15.67
N ILE A 147 -6.89 2.46 -16.55
CA ILE A 147 -6.03 2.77 -17.70
C ILE A 147 -4.61 3.10 -17.24
N ARG A 148 -4.47 3.84 -16.13
CA ARG A 148 -3.17 4.17 -15.54
C ARG A 148 -2.39 2.91 -15.14
N LYS A 149 -3.06 1.96 -14.49
CA LYS A 149 -2.45 0.66 -14.14
C LYS A 149 -2.05 -0.11 -15.40
N LYS A 150 -2.92 -0.15 -16.42
CA LYS A 150 -2.63 -0.87 -17.66
C LYS A 150 -1.44 -0.26 -18.42
N LYS A 151 -1.36 1.07 -18.48
CA LYS A 151 -0.21 1.80 -19.03
C LYS A 151 1.07 1.45 -18.29
N PHE A 152 1.03 1.39 -16.96
CA PHE A 152 2.16 0.97 -16.13
C PHE A 152 2.58 -0.49 -16.41
N GLU A 153 1.64 -1.41 -16.57
CA GLU A 153 1.92 -2.81 -16.94
C GLU A 153 2.57 -2.97 -18.32
N LEU A 154 2.29 -2.04 -19.25
CA LEU A 154 2.85 -2.01 -20.60
C LEU A 154 4.22 -1.33 -20.69
N THR A 155 4.72 -0.76 -19.59
CA THR A 155 6.05 -0.15 -19.50
C THR A 155 7.11 -1.24 -19.42
N ASN A 156 8.01 -1.26 -20.41
CA ASN A 156 9.05 -2.28 -20.52
C ASN A 156 10.40 -1.85 -19.93
N LEU A 157 10.46 -0.71 -19.25
CA LEU A 157 11.68 -0.17 -18.65
C LEU A 157 11.55 -0.19 -17.12
N HIS A 158 12.62 -0.60 -16.44
CA HIS A 158 12.77 -0.38 -15.01
C HIS A 158 12.98 1.11 -14.75
N SER A 159 12.20 1.65 -13.80
CA SER A 159 12.60 2.86 -13.09
C SER A 159 13.75 2.46 -12.17
N VAL A 160 14.95 2.96 -12.46
CA VAL A 160 16.11 2.75 -11.59
C VAL A 160 16.27 4.00 -10.73
N MET A 161 16.37 3.79 -9.42
CA MET A 161 16.68 4.85 -8.47
C MET A 161 18.16 5.21 -8.66
N THR A 162 18.41 6.39 -9.22
CA THR A 162 19.78 6.82 -9.62
C THR A 162 20.55 7.49 -8.50
N GLY A 163 19.87 7.94 -7.45
CA GLY A 163 20.44 8.58 -6.27
C GLY A 163 19.38 8.84 -5.22
N LEU A 164 19.78 8.94 -3.95
CA LEU A 164 18.94 9.33 -2.83
C LEU A 164 19.59 10.49 -2.07
N LYS A 165 18.76 11.43 -1.60
CA LYS A 165 19.20 12.47 -0.67
C LYS A 165 19.31 11.89 0.73
N ASP A 166 20.43 12.16 1.40
CA ASP A 166 20.58 11.87 2.82
C ASP A 166 19.79 12.86 3.70
N ALA A 167 19.87 12.71 5.02
CA ALA A 167 19.18 13.58 5.99
C ALA A 167 19.60 15.06 5.87
N ASN A 168 20.80 15.34 5.35
CA ASN A 168 21.32 16.70 5.13
C ASN A 168 20.96 17.24 3.74
N GLY A 169 20.17 16.50 2.95
CA GLY A 169 19.79 16.87 1.59
C GLY A 169 20.87 16.62 0.53
N GLN A 170 22.00 16.00 0.88
CA GLN A 170 23.06 15.71 -0.09
C GLN A 170 22.71 14.47 -0.92
N LEU A 171 22.84 14.59 -2.24
CA LEU A 171 22.58 13.48 -3.16
C LEU A 171 23.71 12.44 -3.10
N LYS A 172 23.40 11.24 -2.62
CA LYS A 172 24.26 10.07 -2.72
C LYS A 172 23.84 9.19 -3.89
N THR A 173 24.82 8.70 -4.64
CA THR A 173 24.59 7.84 -5.83
C THR A 173 25.26 6.47 -5.71
N SER A 174 26.04 6.25 -4.63
CA SER A 174 26.60 4.95 -4.27
C SER A 174 25.50 4.04 -3.74
N ARG A 175 25.54 2.75 -4.12
CA ARG A 175 24.53 1.76 -3.71
C ARG A 175 24.52 1.55 -2.20
N ARG A 176 25.69 1.41 -1.58
CA ARG A 176 25.80 1.21 -0.13
C ARG A 176 25.22 2.39 0.63
N ASP A 177 25.49 3.60 0.18
CA ASP A 177 24.98 4.83 0.80
C ASP A 177 23.45 4.91 0.64
N MET A 178 22.92 4.64 -0.55
CA MET A 178 21.47 4.61 -0.79
C MET A 178 20.76 3.55 0.05
N GLU A 179 21.37 2.36 0.23
CA GLU A 179 20.88 1.30 1.11
C GLU A 179 20.83 1.77 2.56
N ASN A 180 21.91 2.38 3.07
CA ASN A 180 21.97 2.89 4.43
C ASN A 180 20.94 4.00 4.65
N ILE A 181 20.87 4.99 3.76
CA ILE A 181 19.85 6.06 3.80
C ILE A 181 18.44 5.47 3.89
N THR A 182 18.15 4.40 3.14
CA THR A 182 16.83 3.75 3.17
C THR A 182 16.58 3.03 4.49
N VAL A 183 17.57 2.29 5.01
CA VAL A 183 17.45 1.62 6.30
C VAL A 183 17.26 2.64 7.41
N ASP A 184 18.09 3.68 7.46
CA ASP A 184 18.04 4.73 8.49
C ASP A 184 16.68 5.45 8.44
N PHE A 185 16.24 5.84 7.24
CA PHE A 185 14.96 6.52 7.06
C PHE A 185 13.77 5.70 7.57
N TYR A 186 13.68 4.41 7.21
CA TYR A 186 12.55 3.58 7.65
C TYR A 186 12.69 3.14 9.11
N THR A 187 13.91 2.94 9.61
CA THR A 187 14.13 2.62 11.02
C THR A 187 13.71 3.78 11.91
N GLU A 188 14.05 5.02 11.54
CA GLU A 188 13.60 6.21 12.27
C GLU A 188 12.10 6.43 12.12
N LEU A 189 11.53 6.17 10.93
CA LEU A 189 10.10 6.31 10.69
C LEU A 189 9.25 5.39 11.58
N PHE A 190 9.68 4.14 11.80
CA PHE A 190 8.95 3.15 12.59
C PHE A 190 9.37 3.11 14.06
N LYS A 191 10.22 4.04 14.49
CA LYS A 191 10.66 4.14 15.88
C LYS A 191 9.51 4.62 16.75
N SER A 192 9.29 3.93 17.87
CA SER A 192 8.41 4.42 18.94
C SER A 192 8.97 5.73 19.47
N ASN A 193 8.16 6.77 19.46
CA ASN A 193 8.54 8.07 20.01
C ASN A 193 7.72 8.41 21.26
N THR A 194 6.67 7.63 21.56
CA THR A 194 5.77 7.91 22.67
C THR A 194 5.42 6.63 23.41
N THR A 195 5.58 6.64 24.74
CA THR A 195 5.15 5.54 25.58
C THR A 195 3.66 5.67 25.86
N VAL A 196 2.86 4.78 25.27
CA VAL A 196 1.44 4.67 25.57
C VAL A 196 1.22 3.53 26.56
N ALA A 197 0.65 3.84 27.72
CA ALA A 197 0.34 2.84 28.75
C ALA A 197 -0.65 1.80 28.21
N ARG A 198 -0.45 0.54 28.58
CA ARG A 198 -1.33 -0.57 28.19
C ARG A 198 -2.56 -0.61 29.09
N THR A 199 -3.74 -0.57 28.50
CA THR A 199 -4.99 -0.83 29.22
C THR A 199 -5.11 -2.33 29.52
N LEU A 200 -5.51 -2.65 30.76
CA LEU A 200 -5.82 -4.02 31.15
C LEU A 200 -6.99 -4.53 30.32
N SER A 201 -6.81 -5.72 29.75
CA SER A 201 -7.88 -6.39 29.03
C SER A 201 -8.76 -7.15 30.02
N PRO A 202 -10.08 -7.26 29.78
CA PRO A 202 -10.95 -8.11 30.58
C PRO A 202 -10.48 -9.57 30.54
N THR A 203 -11.01 -10.39 31.45
CA THR A 203 -10.66 -11.81 31.53
C THR A 203 -10.84 -12.51 30.17
N PRO A 204 -9.86 -13.32 29.73
CA PRO A 204 -9.97 -14.01 28.44
C PRO A 204 -11.11 -15.02 28.49
N GLU A 205 -12.11 -14.84 27.63
CA GLU A 205 -13.06 -15.89 27.27
C GLU A 205 -12.52 -16.64 26.05
N ASP A 206 -12.86 -17.92 25.94
CA ASP A 206 -12.50 -18.70 24.76
C ASP A 206 -13.41 -18.32 23.58
N GLU A 207 -12.76 -18.01 22.47
CA GLU A 207 -13.43 -17.68 21.21
C GLU A 207 -13.80 -18.97 20.45
N PRO A 208 -14.94 -18.99 19.74
CA PRO A 208 -15.34 -20.15 18.96
C PRO A 208 -14.30 -20.46 17.88
N ALA A 209 -14.12 -21.75 17.61
CA ALA A 209 -13.25 -22.21 16.53
C ALA A 209 -13.65 -21.60 15.18
N ILE A 210 -12.68 -21.43 14.29
CA ILE A 210 -12.89 -20.95 12.92
C ILE A 210 -13.52 -22.05 12.09
N LEU A 211 -14.64 -21.71 11.45
CA LEU A 211 -15.38 -22.62 10.58
C LEU A 211 -14.81 -22.63 9.17
N ALA A 212 -14.95 -23.76 8.47
CA ALA A 212 -14.50 -23.89 7.09
C ALA A 212 -15.25 -22.91 6.16
N GLU A 213 -16.53 -22.64 6.44
CA GLU A 213 -17.36 -21.72 5.68
C GLU A 213 -16.85 -20.26 5.77
N GLU A 214 -16.27 -19.87 6.91
CA GLU A 214 -15.65 -18.56 7.07
C GLU A 214 -14.40 -18.43 6.19
N VAL A 215 -13.60 -19.50 6.13
CA VAL A 215 -12.43 -19.59 5.26
C VAL A 215 -12.84 -19.55 3.79
N VAL A 216 -13.85 -20.33 3.40
CA VAL A 216 -14.43 -20.32 2.04
C VAL A 216 -14.88 -18.91 1.66
N TYR A 217 -15.63 -18.24 2.53
CA TYR A 217 -16.12 -16.89 2.31
C TYR A 217 -14.95 -15.90 2.11
N ALA A 218 -13.90 -15.98 2.94
CA ALA A 218 -12.74 -15.13 2.83
C ALA A 218 -11.90 -15.42 1.57
N ILE A 219 -11.68 -16.69 1.21
CA ILE A 219 -10.94 -17.11 0.00
C ILE A 219 -11.62 -16.57 -1.26
N ARG A 220 -12.96 -16.65 -1.35
CA ARG A 220 -13.72 -16.15 -2.51
C ARG A 220 -13.44 -14.67 -2.78
N LYS A 221 -13.28 -13.87 -1.73
CA LYS A 221 -13.00 -12.42 -1.80
C LYS A 221 -11.53 -12.10 -2.11
N LEU A 222 -10.60 -13.06 -2.03
CA LEU A 222 -9.20 -12.83 -2.40
C LEU A 222 -9.07 -12.51 -3.90
N LYS A 223 -8.18 -11.58 -4.22
CA LYS A 223 -7.92 -11.14 -5.59
C LYS A 223 -6.89 -12.05 -6.27
N ILE A 224 -7.31 -12.66 -7.37
CA ILE A 224 -6.42 -13.43 -8.27
C ILE A 224 -5.42 -12.47 -8.94
N GLY A 225 -4.23 -12.95 -9.29
CA GLY A 225 -3.27 -12.11 -9.99
C GLY A 225 -2.43 -11.24 -9.05
N THR A 226 -2.43 -11.50 -7.74
CA THR A 226 -1.56 -10.82 -6.75
C THR A 226 -0.19 -11.52 -6.63
N SER A 227 0.84 -10.82 -6.22
CA SER A 227 2.17 -11.44 -6.02
C SER A 227 2.18 -12.27 -4.73
N ALA A 228 2.82 -13.44 -4.76
CA ALA A 228 3.03 -14.26 -3.57
C ALA A 228 3.95 -13.56 -2.56
N GLY A 229 3.82 -13.96 -1.30
CA GLY A 229 4.69 -13.54 -0.21
C GLY A 229 6.03 -14.28 -0.21
N PRO A 230 6.80 -14.21 0.89
CA PRO A 230 8.02 -14.99 1.08
C PRO A 230 7.81 -16.51 1.06
N ASP A 231 6.60 -16.96 1.36
CA ASP A 231 6.14 -18.35 1.44
C ASP A 231 5.81 -18.98 0.08
N ASN A 232 5.81 -18.21 -1.01
CA ASN A 232 5.49 -18.65 -2.37
C ASN A 232 4.08 -19.26 -2.57
N ILE A 233 3.20 -19.20 -1.57
CA ILE A 233 1.80 -19.58 -1.70
C ILE A 233 1.03 -18.49 -2.44
N THR A 234 0.27 -18.88 -3.47
CA THR A 234 -0.47 -17.96 -4.34
C THR A 234 -1.97 -17.98 -4.02
N THR A 235 -2.69 -16.91 -4.38
CA THR A 235 -4.15 -16.90 -4.28
C THR A 235 -4.80 -17.95 -5.19
N GLU A 236 -4.17 -18.21 -6.33
CA GLU A 236 -4.56 -19.24 -7.29
C GLU A 236 -4.53 -20.64 -6.66
N LEU A 237 -3.50 -20.95 -5.84
CA LEU A 237 -3.42 -22.20 -5.08
C LEU A 237 -4.58 -22.30 -4.09
N LEU A 238 -4.76 -21.28 -3.24
CA LEU A 238 -5.81 -21.30 -2.21
C LEU A 238 -7.22 -21.44 -2.80
N LYS A 239 -7.49 -20.80 -3.94
CA LYS A 239 -8.78 -20.93 -4.62
C LYS A 239 -9.00 -22.28 -5.31
N SER A 240 -7.94 -23.03 -5.58
CA SER A 240 -8.01 -24.32 -6.29
C SER A 240 -7.97 -25.51 -5.33
N GLY A 241 -7.73 -25.31 -4.03
CA GLY A 241 -7.53 -26.40 -3.07
C GLY A 241 -8.79 -27.08 -2.56
N GLY A 242 -9.98 -26.59 -2.93
CA GLY A 242 -11.25 -27.22 -2.60
C GLY A 242 -11.55 -27.29 -1.10
N ASP A 243 -12.48 -28.17 -0.72
CA ASP A 243 -12.98 -28.29 0.65
C ASP A 243 -11.95 -28.93 1.58
N ALA A 244 -11.13 -29.86 1.06
CA ALA A 244 -10.01 -30.43 1.81
C ALA A 244 -9.07 -29.34 2.37
N LEU A 245 -8.71 -28.36 1.54
CA LEU A 245 -7.89 -27.23 1.97
C LEU A 245 -8.62 -26.31 2.95
N ASN A 246 -9.90 -26.03 2.70
CA ASN A 246 -10.68 -25.12 3.55
C ASN A 246 -10.78 -25.64 4.99
N ASN A 247 -11.07 -26.93 5.14
CA ASN A 247 -11.13 -27.61 6.44
C ASN A 247 -9.76 -27.62 7.14
N LEU A 248 -8.70 -27.91 6.39
CA LEU A 248 -7.33 -27.89 6.92
C LEU A 248 -6.97 -26.50 7.46
N LEU A 249 -7.18 -25.44 6.67
CA LEU A 249 -6.88 -24.07 7.07
C LEU A 249 -7.72 -23.63 8.27
N ALA A 250 -9.00 -23.99 8.32
CA ALA A 250 -9.88 -23.68 9.44
C ALA A 250 -9.36 -24.28 10.75
N LYS A 251 -8.86 -25.53 10.71
CA LYS A 251 -8.24 -26.19 11.86
C LYS A 251 -7.00 -25.43 12.35
N HIS A 252 -6.05 -25.15 11.46
CA HIS A 252 -4.82 -24.41 11.82
C HIS A 252 -5.12 -22.99 12.33
N PHE A 253 -6.03 -22.26 11.67
CA PHE A 253 -6.43 -20.92 12.09
C PHE A 253 -7.10 -20.92 13.46
N SER A 254 -7.89 -21.94 13.78
CA SER A 254 -8.49 -22.11 15.10
C SER A 254 -7.43 -22.26 16.18
N THR A 255 -6.37 -23.04 15.93
CA THR A 255 -5.23 -23.15 16.84
C THR A 255 -4.54 -21.81 17.04
N TYR A 256 -4.24 -21.07 15.97
CA TYR A 256 -3.58 -19.76 16.10
C TYR A 256 -4.42 -18.72 16.85
N LEU A 257 -5.75 -18.75 16.66
CA LEU A 257 -6.68 -17.91 17.41
C LEU A 257 -6.72 -18.31 18.89
N LYS A 258 -6.76 -19.62 19.19
CA LYS A 258 -6.78 -20.13 20.56
C LYS A 258 -5.53 -19.73 21.34
N GLU A 259 -4.36 -19.85 20.71
CA GLU A 259 -3.07 -19.46 21.31
C GLU A 259 -2.82 -17.94 21.25
N ALA A 260 -3.69 -17.18 20.57
CA ALA A 260 -3.53 -15.74 20.30
C ALA A 260 -2.13 -15.38 19.74
N SER A 261 -1.56 -16.28 18.93
CA SER A 261 -0.19 -16.17 18.42
C SER A 261 -0.13 -16.56 16.94
N ILE A 262 0.63 -15.79 16.17
CA ILE A 262 0.84 -16.04 14.74
C ILE A 262 2.24 -16.59 14.43
N PRO A 263 2.36 -17.35 13.32
CA PRO A 263 3.66 -17.81 12.84
C PRO A 263 4.63 -16.66 12.55
N VAL A 264 5.90 -16.78 12.97
CA VAL A 264 6.92 -15.73 12.74
C VAL A 264 7.12 -15.42 11.25
N GLN A 265 6.86 -16.38 10.36
CA GLN A 265 6.93 -16.19 8.91
C GLN A 265 5.94 -15.13 8.43
N TRP A 266 4.80 -14.93 9.10
CA TRP A 266 3.81 -13.90 8.76
C TRP A 266 4.28 -12.49 9.14
N LYS A 267 5.20 -12.39 10.10
CA LYS A 267 5.85 -11.14 10.52
C LYS A 267 6.93 -10.67 9.53
N ILE A 268 7.31 -11.52 8.57
CA ILE A 268 8.33 -11.22 7.55
C ILE A 268 7.68 -10.82 6.23
N SER A 269 8.22 -9.77 5.60
CA SER A 269 7.67 -9.24 4.34
C SER A 269 8.73 -8.71 3.37
N LYS A 270 8.32 -8.54 2.11
CA LYS A 270 9.15 -7.95 1.04
C LYS A 270 8.55 -6.60 0.61
N THR A 271 9.24 -5.50 0.86
CA THR A 271 8.78 -4.15 0.52
C THR A 271 9.36 -3.66 -0.80
N ILE A 272 8.49 -3.13 -1.65
CA ILE A 272 8.81 -2.51 -2.93
C ILE A 272 8.46 -1.02 -2.82
N LEU A 273 9.39 -0.15 -3.20
CA LEU A 273 9.15 1.29 -3.23
C LEU A 273 8.47 1.68 -4.55
N ILE A 274 7.34 2.36 -4.46
CA ILE A 274 6.63 2.92 -5.61
C ILE A 274 6.75 4.45 -5.59
N PRO A 275 7.28 5.09 -6.66
CA PRO A 275 7.39 6.54 -6.71
C PRO A 275 6.00 7.20 -6.78
N LYS A 276 5.83 8.26 -5.99
CA LYS A 276 4.72 9.23 -6.06
C LYS A 276 5.11 10.36 -7.04
N LYS A 277 4.32 11.44 -7.06
CA LYS A 277 4.72 12.70 -7.70
C LYS A 277 5.84 13.36 -6.88
N GLY A 278 6.70 14.14 -7.52
CA GLY A 278 7.77 14.89 -6.88
C GLY A 278 9.17 14.40 -7.24
N ASP A 279 10.15 14.83 -6.45
CA ASP A 279 11.56 14.48 -6.61
C ASP A 279 11.79 13.01 -6.24
N VAL A 280 12.23 12.21 -7.23
CA VAL A 280 12.51 10.78 -7.08
C VAL A 280 13.80 10.47 -6.31
N SER A 281 14.58 11.49 -5.95
CA SER A 281 15.72 11.36 -5.04
C SER A 281 15.34 11.50 -3.56
N ASP A 282 14.11 11.89 -3.25
CA ASP A 282 13.61 12.00 -1.88
C ASP A 282 12.72 10.79 -1.52
N LEU A 283 13.08 10.06 -0.46
CA LEU A 283 12.35 8.89 0.02
C LEU A 283 10.93 9.21 0.50
N ASN A 284 10.63 10.45 0.90
CA ASN A 284 9.27 10.87 1.27
C ASN A 284 8.30 10.82 0.07
N ASN A 285 8.83 10.92 -1.15
CA ASN A 285 8.08 10.80 -2.38
C ASN A 285 7.91 9.35 -2.84
N PHE A 286 8.19 8.36 -1.99
CA PHE A 286 7.89 6.96 -2.26
C PHE A 286 6.74 6.47 -1.37
N ARG A 287 6.01 5.47 -1.88
CA ARG A 287 5.09 4.67 -1.09
C ARG A 287 5.70 3.27 -0.92
N PRO A 288 6.04 2.85 0.31
CA PRO A 288 6.42 1.47 0.55
C PRO A 288 5.20 0.56 0.35
N ILE A 289 5.32 -0.48 -0.45
CA ILE A 289 4.30 -1.53 -0.60
C ILE A 289 4.89 -2.86 -0.20
N SER A 290 4.30 -3.45 0.82
CA SER A 290 4.80 -4.69 1.39
C SER A 290 4.02 -5.91 0.92
N LEU A 291 4.76 -6.88 0.42
CA LEU A 291 4.26 -8.18 0.01
C LEU A 291 4.28 -9.11 1.23
N LEU A 292 3.09 -9.34 1.76
CA LEU A 292 2.79 -10.28 2.85
C LEU A 292 2.37 -11.64 2.30
N SER A 293 2.52 -12.68 3.14
CA SER A 293 1.93 -14.00 2.91
C SER A 293 0.46 -13.90 2.52
N VAL A 294 0.04 -14.71 1.54
CA VAL A 294 -1.38 -14.76 1.15
C VAL A 294 -2.20 -15.48 2.21
N VAL A 295 -1.63 -16.49 2.89
CA VAL A 295 -2.29 -17.20 3.99
C VAL A 295 -2.50 -16.27 5.18
N TYR A 296 -1.51 -15.44 5.52
CA TYR A 296 -1.68 -14.40 6.55
C TYR A 296 -2.82 -13.42 6.23
N LYS A 297 -2.91 -12.96 4.96
CA LYS A 297 -4.01 -12.09 4.53
C LYS A 297 -5.37 -12.79 4.60
N LEU A 298 -5.39 -14.09 4.33
CA LEU A 298 -6.60 -14.88 4.45
C LEU A 298 -7.04 -14.98 5.92
N PHE A 299 -6.12 -15.35 6.81
CA PHE A 299 -6.37 -15.42 8.25
C PHE A 299 -6.90 -14.11 8.82
N THR A 300 -6.17 -13.01 8.60
CA THR A 300 -6.59 -11.68 9.06
C THR A 300 -7.91 -11.21 8.45
N LYS A 301 -8.25 -11.68 7.23
CA LYS A 301 -9.57 -11.42 6.63
C LYS A 301 -10.69 -12.19 7.34
N VAL A 302 -10.46 -13.43 7.76
CA VAL A 302 -11.41 -14.20 8.58
C VAL A 302 -11.65 -13.49 9.91
N ILE A 303 -10.59 -13.13 10.63
CA ILE A 303 -10.68 -12.39 11.90
C ILE A 303 -11.41 -11.06 11.71
N LEU A 304 -11.05 -10.28 10.67
CA LEU A 304 -11.74 -9.03 10.36
C LEU A 304 -13.24 -9.24 10.14
N ASN A 305 -13.65 -10.28 9.40
CA ASN A 305 -15.07 -10.51 9.13
C ASN A 305 -15.86 -10.81 10.42
N ARG A 306 -15.24 -11.47 11.42
CA ARG A 306 -15.85 -11.68 12.74
C ARG A 306 -16.02 -10.38 13.53
N LEU A 307 -15.02 -9.50 13.46
CA LEU A 307 -14.98 -8.24 14.21
C LEU A 307 -15.72 -7.09 13.53
N GLU A 308 -15.95 -7.18 12.21
CA GLU A 308 -16.37 -6.06 11.37
C GLU A 308 -17.63 -5.36 11.89
N LYS A 309 -18.65 -6.12 12.31
CA LYS A 309 -19.90 -5.53 12.82
C LYS A 309 -19.65 -4.72 14.10
N LYS A 310 -18.94 -5.29 15.07
CA LYS A 310 -18.66 -4.62 16.34
C LYS A 310 -17.78 -3.38 16.17
N LEU A 311 -16.81 -3.46 15.24
CA LEU A 311 -15.99 -2.31 14.88
C LEU A 311 -16.76 -1.22 14.14
N ASP A 312 -17.76 -1.58 13.32
CA ASP A 312 -18.60 -0.62 12.61
C ASP A 312 -19.61 0.06 13.57
N ASP A 313 -20.21 -0.70 14.49
CA ASP A 313 -21.14 -0.20 15.51
C ASP A 313 -20.44 0.78 16.48
N PHE A 314 -19.14 0.57 16.75
CA PHE A 314 -18.33 1.47 17.58
C PHE A 314 -17.95 2.78 16.86
N GLN A 315 -18.06 2.85 15.52
CA GLN A 315 -17.63 4.01 14.74
C GLN A 315 -18.72 5.08 14.60
N PRO A 316 -18.42 6.36 14.85
CA PRO A 316 -19.35 7.45 14.64
C PRO A 316 -19.69 7.61 13.16
N ALA A 317 -20.88 8.12 12.87
CA ALA A 317 -21.34 8.36 11.50
C ALA A 317 -20.45 9.36 10.72
N SER A 318 -19.63 10.17 11.41
CA SER A 318 -18.70 11.10 10.78
C SER A 318 -17.42 10.44 10.24
N GLN A 319 -17.12 9.19 10.60
CA GLN A 319 -16.06 8.40 9.98
C GLN A 319 -16.66 7.56 8.85
N ALA A 320 -16.22 7.82 7.62
CA ALA A 320 -16.74 7.12 6.42
C ALA A 320 -15.73 6.14 5.80
N ARG A 321 -14.43 6.29 6.06
CA ARG A 321 -13.46 5.45 5.34
C ARG A 321 -13.43 4.04 5.89
N PHE A 322 -13.29 3.06 4.98
CA PHE A 322 -13.21 1.63 5.28
C PHE A 322 -14.49 1.03 5.87
N ARG A 323 -15.59 1.77 5.89
CA ARG A 323 -16.91 1.28 6.27
C ARG A 323 -17.72 0.82 5.07
N ARG A 324 -18.58 -0.17 5.28
CA ARG A 324 -19.52 -0.61 4.23
C ARG A 324 -20.57 0.49 4.02
N ASN A 325 -20.98 0.69 2.77
CA ASN A 325 -22.01 1.65 2.37
C ASN A 325 -21.65 3.15 2.54
N PHE A 326 -20.39 3.46 2.86
CA PHE A 326 -19.86 4.83 2.85
C PHE A 326 -18.89 5.02 1.68
N CYS A 327 -18.84 6.22 1.14
CA CYS A 327 -17.93 6.60 0.07
C CYS A 327 -17.45 8.05 0.18
N CYS A 328 -16.44 8.43 -0.63
CA CYS A 328 -15.93 9.80 -0.63
C CYS A 328 -17.00 10.85 -1.00
N MET A 329 -18.00 10.45 -1.80
CA MET A 329 -19.05 11.36 -2.24
C MET A 329 -19.97 11.81 -1.11
N ASP A 330 -20.18 10.98 -0.09
CA ASP A 330 -21.02 11.33 1.05
C ASP A 330 -20.43 12.52 1.82
N HIS A 331 -19.12 12.50 2.03
CA HIS A 331 -18.39 13.58 2.69
C HIS A 331 -18.28 14.83 1.83
N ILE A 332 -17.98 14.67 0.54
CA ILE A 332 -17.98 15.79 -0.41
C ILE A 332 -19.35 16.46 -0.42
N HIS A 333 -20.43 15.68 -0.53
CA HIS A 333 -21.80 16.20 -0.53
C HIS A 333 -22.13 16.92 0.78
N THR A 334 -21.80 16.32 1.93
CA THR A 334 -22.02 16.93 3.25
C THR A 334 -21.28 18.27 3.37
N LEU A 335 -20.00 18.31 3.01
CA LEU A 335 -19.19 19.52 3.03
C LEU A 335 -19.77 20.60 2.10
N THR A 336 -20.16 20.25 0.88
CA THR A 336 -20.80 21.18 -0.06
C THR A 336 -22.12 21.72 0.48
N GLN A 337 -22.98 20.87 1.04
CA GLN A 337 -24.24 21.30 1.66
C GLN A 337 -24.00 22.24 2.83
N VAL A 338 -23.02 21.96 3.69
CA VAL A 338 -22.66 22.85 4.80
C VAL A 338 -22.28 24.24 4.29
N VAL A 339 -21.40 24.32 3.29
CA VAL A 339 -20.97 25.61 2.70
C VAL A 339 -22.16 26.34 2.07
N GLU A 340 -23.00 25.66 1.29
CA GLU A 340 -24.18 26.24 0.64
C GLU A 340 -25.17 26.83 1.64
N ARG A 341 -25.51 26.06 2.68
CA ARG A 341 -26.49 26.48 3.69
C ARG A 341 -25.97 27.64 4.54
N HIS A 342 -24.71 27.63 4.94
CA HIS A 342 -24.15 28.75 5.70
C HIS A 342 -24.09 30.03 4.85
N ARG A 343 -23.89 29.90 3.53
CA ARG A 343 -24.00 31.04 2.61
C ARG A 343 -25.45 31.52 2.45
N GLU A 344 -26.40 30.61 2.23
CA GLU A 344 -27.83 30.92 2.04
C GLU A 344 -28.40 31.68 3.24
N TYR A 345 -28.12 31.20 4.45
CA TYR A 345 -28.61 31.78 5.70
C TYR A 345 -27.69 32.85 6.29
N LYS A 346 -26.60 33.21 5.60
CA LYS A 346 -25.60 34.19 6.07
C LYS A 346 -25.03 33.86 7.46
N LEU A 347 -24.83 32.58 7.74
CA LEU A 347 -24.27 32.08 8.98
C LEU A 347 -22.75 32.04 8.90
N PRO A 348 -22.03 32.34 9.99
CA PRO A 348 -20.58 32.28 10.01
C PRO A 348 -20.10 30.82 9.91
N LEU A 349 -19.05 30.58 9.13
CA LEU A 349 -18.48 29.25 8.92
C LEU A 349 -16.96 29.32 8.79
N ALA A 350 -16.27 28.55 9.61
CA ALA A 350 -14.84 28.28 9.53
C ALA A 350 -14.61 26.76 9.39
N ILE A 351 -13.72 26.38 8.48
CA ILE A 351 -13.39 24.98 8.16
C ILE A 351 -11.88 24.80 8.21
N ALA A 352 -11.41 23.79 8.93
CA ALA A 352 -10.00 23.36 8.89
C ALA A 352 -9.86 21.97 8.27
N PHE A 353 -8.84 21.83 7.41
CA PHE A 353 -8.44 20.57 6.79
C PHE A 353 -7.14 20.09 7.43
N VAL A 354 -7.19 18.98 8.15
CA VAL A 354 -6.07 18.45 8.94
C VAL A 354 -5.31 17.41 8.14
N ASP A 355 -3.98 17.56 8.07
CA ASP A 355 -3.06 16.57 7.51
C ASP A 355 -2.12 16.07 8.61
N TYR A 356 -2.04 14.75 8.80
CA TYR A 356 -1.08 14.12 9.70
C TYR A 356 0.17 13.63 8.94
N LYS A 357 1.35 13.80 9.54
CA LYS A 357 2.59 13.28 8.98
C LYS A 357 2.59 11.76 9.10
N LYS A 358 2.46 11.06 7.96
CA LYS A 358 2.60 9.59 7.85
C LYS A 358 1.80 8.83 8.92
N ALA A 359 0.53 9.19 9.08
CA ALA A 359 -0.31 8.75 10.20
C ALA A 359 -0.28 7.23 10.47
N PHE A 360 -0.37 6.39 9.42
CA PHE A 360 -0.30 4.93 9.56
C PHE A 360 1.04 4.40 10.09
N ASP A 361 2.13 5.13 9.88
CA ASP A 361 3.46 4.72 10.29
C ASP A 361 3.78 5.21 11.72
N SER A 362 3.05 6.22 12.23
CA SER A 362 3.37 6.92 13.48
C SER A 362 2.49 6.57 14.69
N VAL A 363 1.33 5.92 14.48
CA VAL A 363 0.48 5.51 15.61
C VAL A 363 1.16 4.44 16.46
N GLU A 364 1.10 4.59 17.78
CA GLU A 364 1.68 3.64 18.72
C GLU A 364 0.82 2.36 18.86
N VAL A 365 1.47 1.19 18.94
CA VAL A 365 0.83 -0.14 19.03
C VAL A 365 -0.15 -0.22 20.20
N ASN A 366 0.23 0.31 21.36
CA ASN A 366 -0.60 0.28 22.56
C ASN A 366 -1.84 1.17 22.41
N ALA A 367 -1.78 2.25 21.62
CA ALA A 367 -2.96 3.06 21.34
C ALA A 367 -4.01 2.24 20.56
N ILE A 368 -3.54 1.45 19.58
CA ILE A 368 -4.40 0.53 18.81
C ILE A 368 -5.03 -0.49 19.74
N ARG A 369 -4.21 -1.14 20.57
CA ARG A 369 -4.66 -2.10 21.55
C ARG A 369 -5.75 -1.54 22.47
N ASN A 370 -5.49 -0.37 23.08
CA ASN A 370 -6.42 0.27 23.99
C ASN A 370 -7.75 0.64 23.30
N SER A 371 -7.70 0.98 22.02
CA SER A 371 -8.90 1.27 21.22
C SER A 371 -9.75 0.02 21.02
N LEU A 372 -9.13 -1.13 20.75
CA LEU A 372 -9.84 -2.40 20.62
C LEU A 372 -10.49 -2.83 21.94
N VAL A 373 -9.79 -2.65 23.06
CA VAL A 373 -10.35 -2.90 24.40
C VAL A 373 -11.55 -1.97 24.67
N SER A 374 -11.44 -0.68 24.31
CA SER A 374 -12.53 0.29 24.47
C SER A 374 -13.74 -0.01 23.59
N ALA A 375 -13.52 -0.60 22.40
CA ALA A 375 -14.57 -1.13 21.54
C ALA A 375 -15.17 -2.46 22.07
N GLY A 376 -14.72 -2.92 23.24
CA GLY A 376 -15.17 -4.15 23.89
C GLY A 376 -14.71 -5.42 23.18
N ILE A 377 -13.73 -5.36 22.27
CA ILE A 377 -13.22 -6.55 21.57
C ILE A 377 -12.60 -7.51 22.58
N ALA A 378 -12.89 -8.81 22.42
CA ALA A 378 -12.40 -9.84 23.33
C ALA A 378 -10.87 -9.94 23.34
N THR A 379 -10.33 -10.25 24.51
CA THR A 379 -8.89 -10.22 24.80
C THR A 379 -8.07 -11.08 23.85
N LYS A 380 -8.57 -12.27 23.46
CA LYS A 380 -7.92 -13.16 22.47
C LYS A 380 -7.66 -12.46 21.13
N TYR A 381 -8.64 -11.74 20.58
CA TYR A 381 -8.44 -10.99 19.34
C TYR A 381 -7.51 -9.79 19.54
N VAL A 382 -7.60 -9.12 20.69
CA VAL A 382 -6.72 -7.97 21.01
C VAL A 382 -5.26 -8.45 21.07
N ASP A 383 -4.98 -9.55 21.75
CA ASP A 383 -3.66 -10.15 21.86
C ASP A 383 -3.14 -10.65 20.52
N LEU A 384 -3.99 -11.35 19.75
CA LEU A 384 -3.66 -11.79 18.40
C LEU A 384 -3.31 -10.62 17.47
N ILE A 385 -4.08 -9.53 17.51
CA ILE A 385 -3.81 -8.31 16.72
C ILE A 385 -2.54 -7.62 17.22
N SER A 386 -2.27 -7.59 18.53
CA SER A 386 -1.00 -7.11 19.06
C SER A 386 0.18 -7.94 18.51
N ASP A 387 0.09 -9.27 18.55
CA ASP A 387 1.13 -10.16 18.04
C ASP A 387 1.38 -9.98 16.53
N CYS A 388 0.32 -9.69 15.75
CA CYS A 388 0.42 -9.36 14.33
C CYS A 388 1.25 -8.10 14.03
N ASN A 389 1.33 -7.16 14.96
CA ASN A 389 2.01 -5.87 14.78
C ASN A 389 3.43 -5.87 15.38
N GLU A 390 3.70 -6.73 16.37
CA GLU A 390 4.98 -6.85 17.05
C GLU A 390 6.00 -7.71 16.30
N GLY A 391 7.29 -7.42 16.47
CA GLY A 391 8.39 -8.22 15.88
C GLY A 391 8.41 -8.27 14.35
N THR A 392 7.70 -7.34 13.69
CA THR A 392 7.56 -7.30 12.24
C THR A 392 8.82 -6.80 11.55
N SER A 393 9.22 -7.49 10.49
CA SER A 393 10.40 -7.13 9.70
C SER A 393 10.11 -7.14 8.20
N THR A 394 10.75 -6.22 7.50
CA THR A 394 10.67 -6.14 6.05
C THR A 394 12.05 -6.10 5.44
N THR A 395 12.12 -6.65 4.25
CA THR A 395 13.27 -6.51 3.37
C THR A 395 12.91 -5.55 2.24
N ILE A 396 13.68 -4.47 2.04
CA ILE A 396 13.34 -3.44 1.06
C ILE A 396 14.13 -3.66 -0.22
N ARG A 397 13.43 -3.73 -1.36
CA ARG A 397 14.06 -3.87 -2.68
C ARG A 397 14.13 -2.52 -3.39
N GLN A 398 15.35 -2.01 -3.59
CA GLN A 398 15.63 -0.77 -4.33
C GLN A 398 15.73 -0.97 -5.86
N GLU A 399 16.19 -2.14 -6.33
CA GLU A 399 16.31 -2.47 -7.76
C GLU A 399 15.79 -3.88 -8.07
N ALA A 400 15.36 -4.12 -9.32
CA ALA A 400 14.76 -5.39 -9.74
C ALA A 400 15.72 -6.60 -9.76
N HIS A 401 17.04 -6.37 -9.73
CA HIS A 401 18.05 -7.40 -10.01
C HIS A 401 19.07 -7.69 -8.90
N ASN A 402 18.99 -7.06 -7.72
CA ASN A 402 19.92 -7.35 -6.62
C ASN A 402 19.26 -8.17 -5.51
N SER A 403 19.98 -9.20 -5.06
CA SER A 403 19.69 -10.16 -3.98
C SER A 403 20.03 -9.63 -2.58
N HIS A 404 20.43 -8.36 -2.45
CA HIS A 404 20.75 -7.77 -1.15
C HIS A 404 19.49 -7.17 -0.53
N TRP A 405 18.95 -7.93 0.41
CA TRP A 405 17.80 -7.59 1.22
C TRP A 405 18.33 -7.20 2.60
N LYS A 406 18.20 -5.93 2.99
CA LYS A 406 18.47 -5.52 4.39
C LYS A 406 17.17 -5.53 5.19
N ARG A 407 17.24 -6.16 6.36
CA ARG A 407 16.14 -6.25 7.31
C ARG A 407 15.98 -4.89 7.98
N SER A 408 14.80 -4.29 7.85
CA SER A 408 14.37 -3.15 8.66
C SER A 408 13.16 -3.62 9.47
N THR A 409 13.15 -3.28 10.75
CA THR A 409 12.00 -3.50 11.63
C THR A 409 10.90 -2.55 11.15
N ALA A 410 9.76 -3.08 10.75
CA ALA A 410 8.70 -2.27 10.16
C ALA A 410 7.41 -2.56 10.91
N ARG A 411 7.10 -1.71 11.89
CA ARG A 411 5.80 -1.71 12.54
C ARG A 411 4.76 -1.29 11.52
N ARG A 412 3.78 -2.13 11.27
CA ARG A 412 2.67 -1.78 10.38
C ARG A 412 1.45 -1.54 11.23
N HIS A 413 0.84 -0.38 11.05
CA HIS A 413 -0.44 -0.12 11.67
C HIS A 413 -1.47 0.12 10.58
N HIS A 414 -2.59 -0.59 10.69
CA HIS A 414 -3.85 -0.02 10.24
C HIS A 414 -4.29 0.85 11.42
N LEU A 415 -4.44 2.16 11.19
CA LEU A 415 -4.99 3.09 12.17
C LEU A 415 -6.25 2.47 12.78
N SER A 416 -6.20 2.12 14.05
CA SER A 416 -7.40 1.93 14.85
C SER A 416 -7.53 3.12 15.80
N GLU A 417 -8.75 3.61 15.90
CA GLU A 417 -9.06 4.99 16.23
C GLU A 417 -9.05 5.30 17.73
N THR A 418 -7.86 5.60 18.25
CA THR A 418 -7.76 6.23 19.59
C THR A 418 -8.11 7.73 19.55
N ILE A 419 -8.35 8.31 18.37
CA ILE A 419 -8.72 9.74 18.21
C ILE A 419 -10.23 9.97 18.47
N LEU A 420 -11.01 8.93 18.77
CA LEU A 420 -12.48 9.04 18.76
C LEU A 420 -13.07 9.90 19.90
N HIS A 421 -12.43 9.96 21.06
CA HIS A 421 -13.07 10.55 22.25
C HIS A 421 -12.82 12.05 22.47
N SER A 422 -11.85 12.69 21.81
CA SER A 422 -11.47 14.08 22.13
C SER A 422 -12.22 15.16 21.36
N LEU A 423 -12.78 14.85 20.19
CA LEU A 423 -13.49 15.82 19.35
C LEU A 423 -14.99 15.97 19.72
N GLY A 424 -15.37 15.48 20.91
CA GLY A 424 -16.74 15.48 21.43
C GLY A 424 -17.04 16.62 22.39
N ARG A 425 -16.45 17.83 22.20
CA ARG A 425 -16.98 19.02 22.88
C ARG A 425 -18.38 19.28 22.32
N ARG A 426 -19.40 19.15 23.17
CA ARG A 426 -20.82 19.31 22.77
C ARG A 426 -21.17 20.74 22.35
N ASP A 427 -20.27 21.68 22.61
CA ASP A 427 -20.54 23.12 22.55
C ASP A 427 -19.81 23.83 21.40
N ALA A 428 -18.92 23.13 20.68
CA ALA A 428 -18.16 23.67 19.55
C ALA A 428 -18.43 22.86 18.28
N GLY A 429 -18.77 23.54 17.18
CA GLY A 429 -19.18 22.91 15.91
C GLY A 429 -20.31 23.68 15.24
N ILE A 430 -20.91 23.09 14.20
CA ILE A 430 -22.06 23.69 13.49
C ILE A 430 -23.34 22.92 13.85
N ASN A 431 -24.42 23.63 14.16
CA ASN A 431 -25.70 23.01 14.49
C ASN A 431 -26.52 22.76 13.22
N ILE A 432 -26.84 21.49 12.96
CA ILE A 432 -27.68 21.05 11.85
C ILE A 432 -28.91 20.37 12.45
N ASN A 433 -30.05 21.05 12.45
CA ASN A 433 -31.34 20.54 12.94
C ASN A 433 -31.26 19.91 14.35
N GLY A 434 -30.54 20.55 15.28
CA GLY A 434 -30.40 20.10 16.67
C GLY A 434 -29.25 19.11 16.90
N LYS A 435 -28.49 18.73 15.86
CA LYS A 435 -27.27 17.93 15.99
C LYS A 435 -26.04 18.77 15.66
N VAL A 436 -25.05 18.77 16.55
CA VAL A 436 -23.79 19.47 16.32
C VAL A 436 -22.86 18.61 15.47
N LEU A 437 -22.55 19.07 14.25
CA LEU A 437 -21.52 18.49 13.41
C LEU A 437 -20.19 19.17 13.72
N THR A 438 -19.24 18.43 14.30
CA THR A 438 -17.91 18.94 14.62
C THR A 438 -16.86 18.59 13.57
N ASN A 439 -16.99 17.44 12.92
CA ASN A 439 -15.97 16.93 12.00
C ASN A 439 -16.53 15.95 10.97
N LEU A 440 -15.76 15.78 9.88
CA LEU A 440 -15.86 14.66 8.94
C LEU A 440 -14.48 13.99 8.85
N ARG A 441 -14.43 12.66 8.91
CA ARG A 441 -13.19 11.88 8.89
C ARG A 441 -13.20 10.87 7.76
N PHE A 442 -12.15 10.86 6.96
CA PHE A 442 -11.93 9.85 5.94
C PHE A 442 -10.55 9.19 6.15
N ALA A 443 -10.46 8.37 7.19
CA ALA A 443 -9.22 7.98 7.87
C ALA A 443 -8.37 9.18 8.28
N ASP A 444 -7.24 9.42 7.62
CA ASP A 444 -6.28 10.48 7.94
C ASP A 444 -6.72 11.87 7.46
N ASP A 445 -7.62 11.93 6.47
CA ASP A 445 -8.19 13.18 5.97
C ASP A 445 -9.35 13.65 6.88
N ILE A 446 -9.07 14.60 7.79
CA ILE A 446 -10.07 15.12 8.74
C ILE A 446 -10.44 16.57 8.38
N VAL A 447 -11.73 16.86 8.43
CA VAL A 447 -12.30 18.21 8.30
C VAL A 447 -12.95 18.59 9.62
N ILE A 448 -12.67 19.78 10.13
CA ILE A 448 -13.27 20.34 11.35
C ILE A 448 -14.13 21.54 10.97
N PHE A 449 -15.30 21.67 11.59
CA PHE A 449 -16.24 22.77 11.39
C PHE A 449 -16.38 23.58 12.67
N ALA A 450 -16.44 24.91 12.54
CA ALA A 450 -16.74 25.83 13.63
C ALA A 450 -17.48 27.06 13.10
N ASN A 451 -18.12 27.80 14.01
CA ASN A 451 -18.82 29.06 13.69
C ASN A 451 -17.90 30.29 13.82
N ASN A 452 -16.70 30.15 14.37
CA ASN A 452 -15.74 31.24 14.51
C ASN A 452 -14.30 30.70 14.57
N THR A 453 -13.32 31.60 14.41
CA THR A 453 -11.91 31.22 14.33
C THR A 453 -11.30 30.79 15.67
N ALA A 454 -11.83 31.31 16.80
CA ALA A 454 -11.39 30.95 18.13
C ALA A 454 -11.74 29.49 18.45
N ASP A 455 -12.99 29.09 18.25
CA ASP A 455 -13.45 27.71 18.42
C ASP A 455 -12.69 26.76 17.51
N LEU A 456 -12.46 27.15 16.25
CA LEU A 456 -11.69 26.33 15.31
C LEU A 456 -10.27 26.08 15.81
N SER A 457 -9.62 27.12 16.34
CA SER A 457 -8.27 27.00 16.93
C SER A 457 -8.27 26.08 18.14
N THR A 458 -9.23 26.24 19.05
CA THR A 458 -9.34 25.38 20.23
C THR A 458 -9.57 23.91 19.83
N MET A 459 -10.50 23.65 18.90
CA MET A 459 -10.77 22.28 18.42
C MET A 459 -9.56 21.64 17.73
N LEU A 460 -8.77 22.42 16.99
CA LEU A 460 -7.53 21.95 16.37
C LEU A 460 -6.46 21.60 17.40
N ASN A 461 -6.27 22.43 18.43
CA ASN A 461 -5.30 22.16 19.49
C ASN A 461 -5.72 20.97 20.35
N ASP A 462 -7.00 20.85 20.70
CA ASP A 462 -7.56 19.68 21.40
C ASP A 462 -7.30 18.39 20.61
N LEU A 463 -7.50 18.42 19.29
CA LEU A 463 -7.21 17.30 18.40
C LEU A 463 -5.71 16.99 18.33
N ASN A 464 -4.86 18.01 18.27
CA ASN A 464 -3.41 17.85 18.21
C ASN A 464 -2.86 17.23 19.50
N ASP A 465 -3.32 17.69 20.66
CA ASP A 465 -2.89 17.16 21.96
C ASP A 465 -3.27 15.70 22.14
N VAL A 466 -4.45 15.30 21.69
CA VAL A 466 -4.85 13.88 21.71
C VAL A 466 -4.12 13.07 20.65
N GLY A 467 -3.88 13.63 19.47
CA GLY A 467 -3.07 13.02 18.43
C GLY A 467 -1.65 12.69 18.94
N LYS A 468 -1.00 13.63 19.60
CA LYS A 468 0.34 13.44 20.17
C LYS A 468 0.40 12.32 21.19
N LYS A 469 -0.61 12.19 22.06
CA LYS A 469 -0.69 11.11 23.07
C LYS A 469 -0.66 9.71 22.46
N ILE A 470 -0.98 9.58 21.17
CA ILE A 470 -1.03 8.31 20.45
C ILE A 470 0.03 8.19 19.35
N GLY A 471 1.00 9.13 19.32
CA GLY A 471 2.12 9.16 18.38
C GLY A 471 1.86 9.93 17.08
N LEU A 472 0.71 10.59 16.92
CA LEU A 472 0.41 11.37 15.72
C LEU A 472 0.93 12.81 15.83
N THR A 473 1.48 13.29 14.72
CA THR A 473 1.99 14.64 14.58
C THR A 473 1.32 15.33 13.40
N MET A 474 0.64 16.45 13.66
CA MET A 474 0.03 17.26 12.60
C MET A 474 1.09 17.90 11.71
N ASN A 475 0.74 18.09 10.45
CA ASN A 475 1.57 18.75 9.46
C ASN A 475 1.12 20.19 9.29
N GLN A 476 1.63 21.10 10.14
CA GLN A 476 1.29 22.53 10.12
C GLN A 476 1.32 23.17 8.71
N LYS A 477 2.26 22.77 7.83
CA LYS A 477 2.37 23.32 6.47
C LYS A 477 1.26 22.87 5.52
N LYS A 478 0.65 21.70 5.77
CA LYS A 478 -0.41 21.13 4.93
C LYS A 478 -1.79 21.23 5.57
N THR A 479 -1.84 21.38 6.89
CA THR A 479 -3.06 21.74 7.61
C THR A 479 -3.39 23.19 7.26
N GLN A 480 -4.54 23.39 6.65
CA GLN A 480 -4.98 24.68 6.13
C GLN A 480 -6.42 24.94 6.56
N TRP A 481 -6.85 26.20 6.56
CA TRP A 481 -8.21 26.56 6.92
C TRP A 481 -8.80 27.61 5.98
N MET A 482 -10.12 27.73 6.00
CA MET A 482 -10.87 28.71 5.23
C MET A 482 -12.12 29.14 6.01
N CYS A 483 -12.64 30.32 5.71
CA CYS A 483 -13.89 30.80 6.28
C CYS A 483 -14.69 31.59 5.25
N ASN A 484 -16.01 31.68 5.47
CA ASN A 484 -16.87 32.52 4.64
C ASN A 484 -16.81 33.99 5.08
N SER A 485 -17.44 34.87 4.30
CA SER A 485 -17.47 36.32 4.57
C SER A 485 -18.23 36.73 5.83
N PHE A 486 -18.98 35.82 6.44
CA PHE A 486 -19.78 36.07 7.64
C PHE A 486 -19.05 35.68 8.93
N CYS A 487 -17.95 34.93 8.80
CA CYS A 487 -17.09 34.56 9.91
C CYS A 487 -16.21 35.74 10.35
N ASP A 488 -15.75 35.70 11.59
CA ASP A 488 -14.75 36.61 12.10
C ASP A 488 -13.41 36.49 11.35
N ASN A 489 -12.65 37.58 11.32
CA ASN A 489 -11.34 37.66 10.67
C ASN A 489 -10.17 37.32 11.62
N GLY A 490 -10.45 36.57 12.70
CA GLY A 490 -9.42 36.17 13.64
C GLY A 490 -8.40 35.19 13.04
N PRO A 491 -7.19 35.11 13.61
CA PRO A 491 -6.22 34.10 13.22
C PRO A 491 -6.65 32.72 13.74
N VAL A 492 -6.35 31.67 12.96
CA VAL A 492 -6.46 30.28 13.44
C VAL A 492 -5.08 29.77 13.78
N THR A 493 -4.86 29.35 15.02
CA THR A 493 -3.55 28.93 15.52
C THR A 493 -3.48 27.45 15.88
N LEU A 494 -2.31 26.85 15.64
CA LEU A 494 -1.96 25.50 16.08
C LEU A 494 -0.64 25.59 16.84
N GLU A 495 -0.64 25.26 18.13
CA GLU A 495 0.52 25.40 19.03
C GLU A 495 1.08 26.83 19.11
N GLY A 496 0.23 27.83 18.89
CA GLY A 496 0.62 29.25 18.85
C GLY A 496 1.07 29.76 17.48
N ASP A 497 1.29 28.87 16.51
CA ASP A 497 1.64 29.25 15.13
C ASP A 497 0.38 29.50 14.29
N ASN A 498 0.39 30.56 13.48
CA ASN A 498 -0.70 30.86 12.56
C ASN A 498 -0.76 29.84 11.42
N LEU A 499 -1.93 29.21 11.24
CA LEU A 499 -2.19 28.33 10.11
C LEU A 499 -2.52 29.14 8.85
N GLN A 500 -2.14 28.58 7.70
CA GLN A 500 -2.38 29.20 6.41
C GLN A 500 -3.89 29.22 6.08
N LYS A 501 -4.45 30.43 5.90
CA LYS A 501 -5.77 30.65 5.32
C LYS A 501 -5.71 30.48 3.81
N VAL A 502 -6.68 29.78 3.22
CA VAL A 502 -6.78 29.54 1.76
C VAL A 502 -8.19 29.84 1.25
N ASP A 503 -8.30 30.22 -0.02
CA ASP A 503 -9.61 30.46 -0.67
C ASP A 503 -10.24 29.16 -1.20
N SER A 504 -9.39 28.17 -1.51
CA SER A 504 -9.78 26.87 -2.07
C SER A 504 -8.90 25.74 -1.51
N TYR A 505 -9.46 24.54 -1.33
CA TYR A 505 -8.74 23.35 -0.89
C TYR A 505 -9.19 22.10 -1.66
N VAL A 506 -8.26 21.19 -1.97
CA VAL A 506 -8.60 19.91 -2.64
C VAL A 506 -8.84 18.81 -1.60
N TYR A 507 -10.10 18.57 -1.28
CA TYR A 507 -10.54 17.52 -0.35
C TYR A 507 -11.05 16.29 -1.11
N LEU A 508 -10.48 15.11 -0.82
CA LEU A 508 -10.83 13.83 -1.46
C LEU A 508 -10.83 13.86 -3.00
N GLY A 509 -9.99 14.72 -3.58
CA GLY A 509 -9.85 14.87 -5.04
C GLY A 509 -10.81 15.86 -5.68
N ARG A 510 -11.66 16.55 -4.91
CA ARG A 510 -12.50 17.65 -5.38
C ARG A 510 -12.04 18.97 -4.76
N GLU A 511 -12.00 20.01 -5.57
CA GLU A 511 -11.77 21.37 -5.10
C GLU A 511 -13.02 21.89 -4.38
N VAL A 512 -12.80 22.49 -3.22
CA VAL A 512 -13.81 23.09 -2.34
C VAL A 512 -13.42 24.55 -2.14
N ASN A 513 -14.38 25.45 -2.29
CA ASN A 513 -14.23 26.87 -2.03
C ASN A 513 -15.51 27.42 -1.41
N MET A 514 -15.46 28.64 -0.85
CA MET A 514 -16.60 29.27 -0.17
C MET A 514 -17.62 29.90 -1.13
N LEU A 515 -17.29 29.99 -2.42
CA LEU A 515 -18.10 30.65 -3.45
C LEU A 515 -18.99 29.67 -4.24
N ASN A 516 -18.70 28.37 -4.18
CA ASN A 516 -19.37 27.32 -4.97
C ASN A 516 -19.55 27.72 -6.45
N GLU A 517 -18.53 28.35 -7.05
CA GLU A 517 -18.52 28.57 -8.50
C GLU A 517 -18.19 27.25 -9.20
N ARG A 518 -19.26 26.61 -9.68
CA ARG A 518 -19.40 25.41 -10.54
C ARG A 518 -18.17 24.53 -10.81
#